data_AF-A0A8S3JSI5-F1
#
_entry.id   AF-A0A8S3JSI5-F1
#
_cell.length_a   1.000
_cell.length_b   1.000
_cell.length_c   1.000
_cell.angle_alpha   90.00
_cell.angle_beta   90.00
_cell.angle_gamma   90.00
#
_symmetry.space_group_name_H-M   'P 1'
#
loop_
_entity.id
_entity.type
_entity.pdbx_description
1 polymer ?
#
loop_
_entity_poly.entity_id
_entity_poly.type
_entity_poly.pdbx_seq_one_letter_code
_entity_poly.pdbx_strand_id
1 'polypeptide(L)'
;RKVKWIGLGTKFSVTSKLGTFKISGNFRAQDFKIKKDGQLVATVSKKFFSFHDKYGVKIERDQDAPFILCLVVVLDEVTHD
;
A
#
# COMPACT_ATOMS: atom_id res chain seq x y z
N ARG A 1 15.43 -4.14 28.75
CA ARG A 1 14.15 -4.16 27.98
C ARG A 1 14.46 -3.59 26.59
N LYS A 2 14.47 -4.40 25.53
CA LYS A 2 14.80 -3.93 24.17
C LYS A 2 13.59 -3.19 23.60
N VAL A 3 13.72 -1.88 23.45
CA VAL A 3 12.71 -1.04 22.78
C VAL A 3 12.82 -1.33 21.29
N LYS A 4 11.81 -2.02 20.75
CA LYS A 4 11.70 -2.37 19.33
C LYS A 4 11.11 -1.14 18.62
N TRP A 5 11.95 -0.38 17.92
CA TRP A 5 11.53 0.72 17.06
C TRP A 5 10.76 0.13 15.87
N ILE A 6 9.46 -0.07 16.03
CA ILE A 6 8.56 -0.42 14.92
C ILE A 6 8.31 0.89 14.20
N GLY A 7 8.86 1.00 12.99
CA GLY A 7 8.96 2.23 12.22
C GLY A 7 7.67 3.04 12.17
N LEU A 8 7.84 4.37 12.21
CA LEU A 8 6.88 5.34 11.72
C LEU A 8 6.61 5.04 10.24
N GLY A 9 5.75 4.07 9.95
CA GLY A 9 5.26 3.85 8.60
C GLY A 9 4.52 5.11 8.18
N THR A 10 4.93 5.68 7.06
CA THR A 10 4.26 6.85 6.48
C THR A 10 2.77 6.55 6.37
N LYS A 11 1.93 7.52 6.72
CA LYS A 11 0.47 7.39 6.65
C LYS A 11 -0.04 8.41 5.65
N PHE A 12 -0.55 7.94 4.53
CA PHE A 12 -1.25 8.79 3.57
C PHE A 12 -2.75 8.61 3.76
N SER A 13 -3.49 9.72 3.68
CA SER A 13 -4.95 9.72 3.67
C SER A 13 -5.41 10.38 2.38
N VAL A 14 -6.13 9.62 1.56
CA VAL A 14 -6.68 10.09 0.29
C VAL A 14 -8.19 10.13 0.43
N THR A 15 -8.77 11.32 0.30
CA THR A 15 -10.22 11.52 0.35
C THR A 15 -10.73 11.68 -1.08
N SER A 16 -11.65 10.81 -1.50
CA SER A 16 -12.29 10.87 -2.82
C SER A 16 -13.81 10.78 -2.67
N LYS A 17 -14.57 11.14 -3.72
CA LYS A 17 -16.01 10.89 -3.79
C LYS A 17 -16.39 9.42 -3.55
N LEU A 18 -15.45 8.50 -3.80
CA LEU A 18 -15.65 7.07 -3.63
C LEU A 18 -15.48 6.58 -2.18
N GLY A 19 -14.93 7.39 -1.28
CA GLY A 19 -14.66 7.02 0.12
C GLY A 19 -13.30 7.53 0.62
N THR A 20 -12.99 7.23 1.88
CA THR A 20 -11.72 7.61 2.51
C THR A 20 -10.73 6.46 2.45
N PHE A 21 -9.63 6.64 1.73
CA PHE A 21 -8.56 5.67 1.62
C PHE A 21 -7.42 6.02 2.57
N LYS A 22 -7.08 5.08 3.44
CA LYS A 22 -5.95 5.17 4.36
C LYS A 22 -4.88 4.19 3.91
N ILE A 23 -3.71 4.71 3.56
CA ILE A 23 -2.55 3.91 3.22
C ILE A 23 -1.56 3.96 4.38
N SER A 24 -1.12 2.78 4.82
CA SER A 24 -0.16 2.66 5.91
C SER A 24 0.83 1.54 5.64
N GLY A 25 2.11 1.79 5.84
CA GLY A 25 3.17 0.79 5.70
C GLY A 25 4.53 1.41 5.43
N ASN A 26 5.42 0.58 4.90
CA ASN A 26 6.75 0.95 4.46
C ASN A 26 6.78 1.06 2.93
N PHE A 27 6.61 2.28 2.43
CA PHE A 27 6.61 2.59 0.99
C PHE A 27 7.97 2.29 0.34
N ARG A 28 9.07 2.62 1.02
CA ARG A 28 10.44 2.31 0.56
C ARG A 28 10.68 0.81 0.37
N ALA A 29 10.04 -0.02 1.19
CA ALA A 29 10.11 -1.47 1.06
C ALA A 29 9.01 -2.06 0.15
N GLN A 30 8.17 -1.20 -0.46
CA GLN A 30 6.97 -1.60 -1.21
C GLN A 30 6.11 -2.60 -0.40
N ASP A 31 5.96 -2.33 0.89
CA ASP A 31 5.18 -3.12 1.83
C ASP A 31 4.17 -2.22 2.54
N PHE A 32 2.99 -2.07 1.92
CA PHE A 32 1.94 -1.20 2.44
C PHE A 32 0.54 -1.75 2.17
N LYS A 33 -0.39 -1.29 3.01
CA LYS A 33 -1.80 -1.70 2.97
C LYS A 33 -2.67 -0.50 2.68
N ILE A 34 -3.64 -0.70 1.80
CA ILE A 34 -4.65 0.30 1.44
C ILE A 34 -5.95 -0.14 2.10
N LYS A 35 -6.55 0.76 2.89
CA LYS A 35 -7.85 0.55 3.50
C LYS A 35 -8.84 1.60 3.02
N LYS A 36 -10.02 1.18 2.58
CA LYS A 36 -11.14 2.06 2.28
C LYS A 36 -12.11 2.02 3.45
N ASP A 37 -12.38 3.18 4.06
CA ASP A 37 -13.33 3.31 5.17
C ASP A 37 -13.09 2.31 6.33
N GLY A 38 -11.82 1.94 6.55
CA GLY A 38 -11.39 0.98 7.57
C GLY A 38 -11.28 -0.48 7.10
N GLN A 39 -11.88 -0.83 5.96
CA GLN A 39 -11.78 -2.16 5.36
C GLN A 39 -10.54 -2.30 4.49
N LEU A 40 -9.85 -3.43 4.56
CA LEU A 40 -8.70 -3.71 3.71
C LEU A 40 -9.17 -3.92 2.27
N VAL A 41 -8.63 -3.13 1.34
CA VAL A 41 -8.95 -3.24 -0.09
C VAL A 41 -7.80 -3.76 -0.93
N ALA A 42 -6.57 -3.47 -0.49
CA ALA A 42 -5.37 -4.00 -1.14
C ALA A 42 -4.18 -4.09 -0.20
N THR A 43 -3.27 -5.00 -0.52
CA THR A 43 -1.97 -5.14 0.13
C THR A 43 -0.89 -5.24 -0.95
N VAL A 44 0.06 -4.33 -0.91
CA VAL A 44 1.28 -4.38 -1.72
C VAL A 44 2.36 -4.98 -0.86
N SER A 45 3.02 -6.03 -1.35
CA SER A 45 4.16 -6.61 -0.64
C SER A 45 5.20 -7.11 -1.63
N LYS A 46 6.46 -6.76 -1.38
CA LYS A 46 7.64 -7.26 -2.11
C LYS A 46 8.03 -8.68 -1.69
N LYS A 47 7.09 -9.57 -1.32
CA LYS A 47 7.42 -10.89 -0.76
C LYS A 47 8.28 -11.71 -1.74
N PHE A 48 9.54 -11.86 -1.34
CA PHE A 48 10.64 -12.61 -1.92
C PHE A 48 10.27 -14.04 -2.30
N PHE A 49 9.85 -14.30 -3.55
CA PHE A 49 9.91 -15.66 -4.09
C PHE A 49 10.14 -15.76 -5.60
N SER A 50 10.78 -14.78 -6.23
CA SER A 50 11.33 -14.95 -7.58
C SER A 50 12.39 -13.90 -7.87
N PHE A 51 13.44 -14.35 -8.53
CA PHE A 51 14.66 -13.67 -9.01
C PHE A 51 14.43 -12.46 -9.96
N HIS A 52 13.39 -11.64 -9.76
CA HIS A 52 13.08 -10.49 -10.61
C HIS A 52 12.57 -9.30 -9.78
N ASP A 53 12.80 -8.09 -10.30
CA ASP A 53 12.32 -6.79 -9.78
C ASP A 53 10.79 -6.62 -9.85
N LYS A 54 10.03 -7.58 -9.33
CA LYS A 54 8.55 -7.57 -9.34
C LYS A 54 8.00 -7.43 -7.93
N TYR A 55 7.03 -6.55 -7.75
CA TYR A 55 6.23 -6.41 -6.54
C TYR A 55 4.84 -7.03 -6.75
N GLY A 56 4.30 -7.64 -5.69
CA GLY A 56 2.96 -8.24 -5.72
C GLY A 56 1.92 -7.28 -5.16
N VAL A 57 0.87 -7.01 -5.93
CA VAL A 57 -0.33 -6.28 -5.48
C VAL A 57 -1.46 -7.29 -5.29
N LYS A 58 -1.88 -7.51 -4.05
CA LYS A 58 -3.07 -8.30 -3.72
C LYS A 58 -4.26 -7.35 -3.57
N ILE A 59 -5.28 -7.53 -4.40
CA ILE A 59 -6.52 -6.77 -4.36
C ILE A 59 -7.62 -7.67 -3.78
N GLU A 60 -8.39 -7.16 -2.84
CA GLU A 60 -9.50 -7.90 -2.24
C GLU A 60 -10.68 -8.01 -3.22
N ARG A 61 -11.52 -9.03 -3.03
CA ARG A 61 -12.67 -9.28 -3.90
C ARG A 61 -13.64 -8.10 -3.88
N ASP A 62 -14.31 -7.87 -5.01
CA ASP A 62 -15.31 -6.81 -5.21
C ASP A 62 -14.75 -5.37 -5.13
N GLN A 63 -13.44 -5.20 -5.30
CA GLN A 63 -12.80 -3.89 -5.41
C GLN A 63 -12.44 -3.55 -6.86
N ASP A 64 -12.40 -2.26 -7.16
CA ASP A 64 -11.99 -1.74 -8.46
C ASP A 64 -10.47 -1.89 -8.63
N ALA A 65 -10.08 -3.01 -9.26
CA ALA A 65 -8.68 -3.34 -9.49
C ALA A 65 -7.92 -2.28 -10.31
N PRO A 66 -8.46 -1.75 -11.43
CA PRO A 66 -7.86 -0.64 -12.16
C PRO A 66 -7.57 0.58 -11.27
N PHE A 67 -8.56 1.02 -10.47
CA PHE A 67 -8.39 2.17 -9.57
C PHE A 67 -7.28 1.93 -8.54
N ILE A 68 -7.26 0.76 -7.92
CA ILE A 68 -6.26 0.40 -6.92
C ILE A 68 -4.86 0.33 -7.54
N LEU A 69 -4.72 -0.21 -8.75
CA LEU A 69 -3.45 -0.24 -9.46
C LEU A 69 -2.95 1.17 -9.80
N CYS A 70 -3.81 2.04 -10.32
CA CYS A 70 -3.45 3.44 -10.54
C CYS A 70 -2.99 4.13 -9.25
N LEU A 71 -3.69 3.88 -8.14
CA LEU A 71 -3.30 4.43 -6.82
C LEU A 71 -1.92 3.92 -6.39
N VAL A 72 -1.62 2.64 -6.60
CA VAL A 72 -0.30 2.05 -6.29
C VAL A 72 0.80 2.70 -7.13
N VAL A 73 0.59 2.89 -8.45
CA VAL A 73 1.57 3.53 -9.34
C VAL A 73 1.82 4.98 -8.93
N VAL A 74 0.76 5.76 -8.65
CA VAL A 74 0.91 7.15 -8.19
C VAL A 74 1.64 7.21 -6.85
N LEU A 75 1.36 6.28 -5.93
CA LEU A 75 2.08 6.21 -4.65
C LEU A 75 3.56 5.86 -4.85
N ASP A 76 3.89 4.97 -5.78
CA ASP A 76 5.26 4.60 -6.10
C ASP A 76 6.04 5.81 -6.63
N GLU A 77 5.48 6.56 -7.58
CA GLU A 77 6.06 7.80 -8.12
C GLU A 77 6.26 8.87 -7.03
N VAL A 78 5.24 9.11 -6.18
CA VAL A 78 5.30 10.12 -5.11
C VAL A 78 6.27 9.74 -4.00
N THR A 79 6.60 8.45 -3.85
CA THR A 79 7.54 7.98 -2.80
C THR A 79 8.95 7.68 -3.31
N HIS A 80 9.19 7.79 -4.62
CA HIS A 80 10.49 7.62 -5.25
C HIS A 80 11.32 8.92 -5.37
N ASP A 81 10.87 10.02 -4.77
CA ASP A 81 11.62 11.28 -4.59
C ASP A 81 11.93 11.51 -3.09
#